data_AF-A0A2W4L877-F1
#
_entry.id   AF-A0A2W4L877-F1
#
_cell.length_a   1.000
_cell.length_b   1.000
_cell.length_c   1.000
_cell.angle_alpha   90.00
_cell.angle_beta   90.00
_cell.angle_gamma   90.00
#
_symmetry.space_group_name_H-M   'P 1'
#
loop_
_entity.id
_entity.type
_entity.pdbx_description
1 polymer ?
#
loop_
_entity_poly.entity_id
_entity_poly.type
_entity_poly.pdbx_seq_one_letter_code
_entity_poly.pdbx_strand_id
1 'polypeptide(L)'
;RHLPTVVYDQDRSAASRDLWRSLEATGFYDVVGHVENYDAIARLLRSGDARVALVVPPDFASALVRGRRASVQLIVDGSDPQTVASATTTAGALVLARSSELLVRRLSASGAPLATEPMTLETNTWYNPDLRTAVYVVPGIVGVILTMTMVMLTAMAVARERERGTLEQLIVSPVKSVELVIGKIVPYVGMGYVQMTLILLAGSLVFDVPILGSIGLLYALAFLFIAANLALGLFFSTLAKTQQQAMQMSFFFLLPNILLSGFMFPYEAMPRPAQILAEILPLTHFLRIVRGITLKGAGLADVRLDVLWLTGILALLVVLGSLRFSKKIA
;
A
#
# COMPACT_ATOMS: atom_id res chain seq x y z
N ARG A 1 -6.76 2.91 12.97
CA ARG A 1 -7.31 4.23 13.38
C ARG A 1 -6.96 5.18 12.26
N HIS A 2 -7.78 6.18 11.93
CA HIS A 2 -7.55 7.08 10.78
C HIS A 2 -7.65 6.42 9.38
N LEU A 3 -8.65 5.58 9.16
CA LEU A 3 -8.91 4.96 7.87
C LEU A 3 -9.61 5.97 6.94
N PRO A 4 -8.99 6.39 5.81
CA PRO A 4 -9.59 7.38 4.90
C PRO A 4 -10.91 6.88 4.33
N THR A 5 -11.97 7.65 4.57
CA THR A 5 -13.35 7.24 4.31
C THR A 5 -14.10 8.31 3.53
N VAL A 6 -14.84 7.90 2.51
CA VAL A 6 -15.74 8.80 1.77
C VAL A 6 -17.19 8.44 2.04
N VAL A 7 -18.07 9.44 2.03
CA VAL A 7 -19.49 9.25 2.33
C VAL A 7 -20.32 9.57 1.10
N TYR A 8 -21.10 8.59 0.64
CA TYR A 8 -22.16 8.79 -0.33
C TYR A 8 -23.52 8.81 0.38
N ASP A 9 -23.97 10.00 0.76
CA ASP A 9 -25.23 10.19 1.47
C ASP A 9 -26.34 10.59 0.48
N GLN A 10 -27.19 9.62 0.13
CA GLN A 10 -28.33 9.84 -0.76
C GLN A 10 -29.58 10.34 0.00
N ASP A 11 -29.69 10.06 1.30
CA ASP A 11 -30.82 10.45 2.16
C ASP A 11 -30.73 11.93 2.57
N ARG A 12 -29.50 12.42 2.78
CA ARG A 12 -29.18 13.80 3.20
C ARG A 12 -30.00 14.27 4.42
N SER A 13 -30.41 13.34 5.27
CA SER A 13 -31.23 13.60 6.44
C SER A 13 -30.39 13.93 7.68
N ALA A 14 -31.05 14.31 8.77
CA ALA A 14 -30.37 14.44 10.05
C ALA A 14 -29.88 13.07 10.58
N ALA A 15 -30.62 11.99 10.29
CA ALA A 15 -30.27 10.65 10.73
C ALA A 15 -29.05 10.08 9.97
N SER A 16 -28.97 10.32 8.65
CA SER A 16 -27.79 9.93 7.86
C SER A 16 -26.55 10.69 8.32
N ARG A 17 -26.69 11.99 8.63
CA ARG A 17 -25.59 12.81 9.20
C ARG A 17 -25.12 12.35 10.56
N ASP A 18 -26.05 12.00 11.46
CA ASP A 18 -25.68 11.48 12.77
C ASP A 18 -24.92 10.15 12.65
N LEU A 19 -25.32 9.29 11.72
CA LEU A 19 -24.65 8.01 11.49
C LEU A 19 -23.19 8.17 11.07
N TRP A 20 -22.90 8.93 10.01
CA TRP A 20 -21.51 9.04 9.55
C TRP A 20 -20.65 9.86 10.52
N ARG A 21 -21.21 10.83 11.25
CA ARG A 21 -20.51 11.52 12.35
C ARG A 21 -20.17 10.59 13.50
N SER A 22 -21.07 9.66 13.82
CA SER A 22 -20.80 8.63 14.83
C SER A 22 -19.71 7.67 14.38
N LEU A 23 -19.66 7.39 13.07
CA LEU A 23 -18.59 6.60 12.47
C LEU A 23 -17.23 7.30 12.60
N GLU A 24 -17.18 8.58 12.28
CA GLU A 24 -15.99 9.42 12.47
C GLU A 24 -15.58 9.53 13.95
N ALA A 25 -16.55 9.67 14.86
CA ALA A 25 -16.32 9.76 16.30
C ALA A 25 -15.69 8.49 16.91
N THR A 26 -15.71 7.35 16.20
CA THR A 26 -14.96 6.16 16.63
C THR A 26 -13.44 6.37 16.62
N GLY A 27 -12.95 7.39 15.88
CA GLY A 27 -11.52 7.61 15.61
C GLY A 27 -10.89 6.51 14.74
N PHE A 28 -11.68 5.53 14.28
CA PHE A 28 -11.22 4.53 13.34
C PHE A 28 -11.30 5.03 11.90
N TYR A 29 -12.33 5.83 11.58
CA TYR A 29 -12.60 6.37 10.26
C TYR A 29 -12.36 7.87 10.22
N ASP A 30 -11.65 8.35 9.19
CA ASP A 30 -11.48 9.78 8.92
C ASP A 30 -12.28 10.12 7.67
N VAL A 31 -13.29 10.98 7.79
CA VAL A 31 -14.13 11.36 6.64
C VAL A 31 -13.39 12.40 5.79
N VAL A 32 -12.81 11.96 4.68
CA VAL A 32 -11.99 12.82 3.80
C VAL A 32 -12.81 13.57 2.76
N GLY A 33 -14.07 13.17 2.54
CA GLY A 33 -14.96 13.86 1.61
C GLY A 33 -16.31 13.19 1.40
N HIS A 34 -17.20 13.92 0.72
CA HIS A 34 -18.50 13.44 0.27
C HIS A 34 -18.48 13.24 -1.24
N VAL A 35 -19.16 12.20 -1.71
CA VAL A 35 -19.27 11.86 -3.13
C VAL A 35 -20.72 11.72 -3.54
N GLU A 36 -21.00 11.86 -4.83
CA GLU A 36 -22.36 11.90 -5.36
C GLU A 36 -22.74 10.66 -6.18
N ASN A 37 -21.78 9.77 -6.46
CA ASN A 37 -22.00 8.57 -7.27
C ASN A 37 -20.94 7.48 -7.00
N TYR A 38 -21.23 6.26 -7.48
CA TYR A 38 -20.34 5.11 -7.36
C TYR A 38 -19.04 5.26 -8.17
N ASP A 39 -19.04 6.03 -9.27
CA ASP A 39 -17.83 6.26 -10.07
C ASP A 39 -16.79 7.10 -9.30
N ALA A 40 -17.25 8.07 -8.51
CA ALA A 40 -16.40 8.85 -7.62
C ALA A 40 -15.81 7.96 -6.50
N ILE A 41 -16.61 7.04 -5.95
CA ILE A 41 -16.11 6.01 -5.02
C ILE A 41 -15.02 5.18 -5.70
N ALA A 42 -15.29 4.65 -6.90
CA ALA A 42 -14.35 3.81 -7.63
C ALA A 42 -13.03 4.53 -7.93
N ARG A 43 -13.06 5.80 -8.31
CA ARG A 43 -11.84 6.61 -8.53
C ARG A 43 -11.03 6.76 -7.24
N LEU A 44 -11.66 7.14 -6.13
CA LEU A 44 -10.95 7.38 -4.86
C LEU A 44 -10.41 6.09 -4.22
N LEU A 45 -11.14 4.98 -4.36
CA LEU A 45 -10.65 3.66 -3.94
C LEU A 45 -9.50 3.16 -4.82
N ARG A 46 -9.49 3.50 -6.12
CA ARG A 46 -8.44 3.12 -7.07
C ARG A 46 -7.16 3.91 -6.85
N SER A 47 -7.24 5.23 -6.64
CA SER A 47 -6.09 6.07 -6.29
C SER A 47 -5.55 5.79 -4.89
N GLY A 48 -6.39 5.26 -3.99
CA GLY A 48 -6.04 5.03 -2.59
C GLY A 48 -6.29 6.23 -1.68
N ASP A 49 -6.83 7.34 -2.22
CA ASP A 49 -7.25 8.51 -1.43
C ASP A 49 -8.37 8.16 -0.44
N ALA A 50 -9.13 7.11 -0.73
CA ALA A 50 -10.07 6.49 0.20
C ALA A 50 -9.85 4.97 0.23
N ARG A 51 -9.98 4.36 1.42
CA ARG A 51 -9.96 2.89 1.59
C ARG A 51 -11.36 2.32 1.85
N VAL A 52 -12.28 3.17 2.29
CA VAL A 52 -13.67 2.81 2.63
C VAL A 52 -14.63 3.84 2.05
N ALA A 53 -15.80 3.39 1.62
CA ALA A 53 -16.94 4.25 1.35
C ALA A 53 -18.17 3.81 2.13
N LEU A 54 -18.79 4.76 2.83
CA LEU A 54 -20.09 4.57 3.46
C LEU A 54 -21.19 5.05 2.52
N VAL A 55 -22.10 4.17 2.12
CA VAL A 55 -23.24 4.51 1.28
C VAL A 55 -24.52 4.42 2.10
N VAL A 56 -25.22 5.56 2.20
CA VAL A 56 -26.51 5.67 2.87
C VAL A 56 -27.61 5.79 1.81
N PRO A 57 -28.57 4.85 1.75
CA PRO A 57 -29.62 4.84 0.73
C PRO A 57 -30.64 5.97 0.94
N PRO A 58 -31.33 6.44 -0.11
CA PRO A 58 -32.19 7.63 -0.06
C PRO A 58 -33.44 7.48 0.82
N ASP A 59 -33.79 6.27 1.24
CA ASP A 59 -34.93 6.00 2.10
C ASP A 59 -34.55 5.70 3.55
N PHE A 60 -33.27 5.86 3.93
CA PHE A 60 -32.73 5.49 5.24
C PHE A 60 -33.52 6.08 6.42
N ALA A 61 -33.69 7.40 6.50
CA ALA A 61 -34.48 8.02 7.57
C ALA A 61 -35.94 7.59 7.54
N SER A 62 -36.52 7.45 6.34
CA SER A 62 -37.92 7.05 6.19
C SER A 62 -38.15 5.61 6.65
N ALA A 63 -37.19 4.70 6.41
CA ALA A 63 -37.22 3.32 6.88
C ALA A 63 -37.16 3.27 8.40
N LEU A 64 -36.27 4.06 9.01
CA LEU A 64 -36.16 4.21 10.45
C LEU A 64 -37.45 4.74 11.09
N VAL A 65 -38.10 5.76 10.51
CA VAL A 65 -39.35 6.29 11.09
C VAL A 65 -40.50 5.30 10.94
N ARG A 66 -40.59 4.58 9.81
CA ARG A 66 -41.65 3.59 9.53
C ARG A 66 -41.45 2.25 10.22
N GLY A 67 -40.46 2.11 11.10
CA GLY A 67 -40.17 0.84 11.78
C GLY A 67 -39.63 -0.26 10.87
N ARG A 68 -39.26 0.06 9.62
CA ARG A 68 -38.63 -0.87 8.69
C ARG A 68 -37.13 -0.99 9.00
N ARG A 69 -36.52 -2.10 8.56
CA ARG A 69 -35.07 -2.31 8.62
C ARG A 69 -34.39 -1.34 7.65
N ALA A 70 -33.50 -0.50 8.17
CA ALA A 70 -32.69 0.40 7.36
C ALA A 70 -31.30 -0.22 7.13
N SER A 71 -30.95 -0.51 5.88
CA SER A 71 -29.61 -1.00 5.52
C SER A 71 -28.68 0.17 5.19
N VAL A 72 -27.41 0.00 5.55
CA VAL A 72 -26.33 0.92 5.19
C VAL A 72 -25.21 0.09 4.61
N GLN A 73 -24.63 0.54 3.50
CA GLN A 73 -23.60 -0.21 2.81
C GLN A 73 -22.20 0.34 3.16
N LEU A 74 -21.28 -0.57 3.48
CA LEU A 74 -19.87 -0.29 3.68
C LEU A 74 -19.09 -0.94 2.55
N ILE A 75 -18.57 -0.12 1.64
CA ILE A 75 -17.70 -0.57 0.58
C ILE A 75 -16.26 -0.48 1.09
N VAL A 76 -15.51 -1.58 1.01
CA VAL A 76 -14.13 -1.62 1.51
C VAL A 76 -13.18 -2.09 0.42
N ASP A 77 -12.03 -1.43 0.33
CA ASP A 77 -10.92 -1.87 -0.51
C ASP A 77 -10.34 -3.19 0.01
N GLY A 78 -10.72 -4.30 -0.64
CA GLY A 78 -10.27 -5.65 -0.33
C GLY A 78 -8.85 -5.98 -0.76
N SER A 79 -8.12 -5.05 -1.38
CA SER A 79 -6.71 -5.28 -1.68
C SER A 79 -5.89 -5.59 -0.42
N ASP A 80 -6.36 -5.22 0.78
CA ASP A 80 -5.81 -5.64 2.07
C ASP A 80 -6.90 -6.28 2.97
N PRO A 81 -6.88 -7.62 3.15
CA PRO A 81 -7.85 -8.32 4.00
C PRO A 81 -7.87 -7.89 5.47
N GLN A 82 -6.74 -7.44 6.02
CA GLN A 82 -6.67 -7.00 7.42
C GLN A 82 -7.38 -5.65 7.61
N THR A 83 -7.27 -4.76 6.62
CA THR A 83 -8.04 -3.52 6.56
C THR A 83 -9.54 -3.81 6.48
N VAL A 84 -9.97 -4.77 5.66
CA VAL A 84 -11.39 -5.19 5.57
C VAL A 84 -11.90 -5.64 6.93
N ALA A 85 -11.22 -6.60 7.58
CA ALA A 85 -11.66 -7.14 8.87
C ALA A 85 -11.79 -6.06 9.95
N SER A 86 -10.83 -5.13 10.01
CA SER A 86 -10.82 -4.06 11.00
C SER A 86 -11.93 -3.03 10.75
N ALA A 87 -12.19 -2.70 9.48
CA ALA A 87 -13.27 -1.78 9.12
C ALA A 87 -14.64 -2.39 9.44
N THR A 88 -14.93 -3.58 8.91
CA THR A 88 -16.23 -4.22 9.08
C THR A 88 -16.58 -4.47 10.54
N THR A 89 -15.62 -4.91 11.35
CA THR A 89 -15.80 -5.09 12.80
C THR A 89 -16.16 -3.77 13.49
N THR A 90 -15.43 -2.69 13.18
CA THR A 90 -15.66 -1.39 13.83
C THR A 90 -17.01 -0.76 13.43
N ALA A 91 -17.34 -0.81 12.13
CA ALA A 91 -18.63 -0.30 11.65
C ALA A 91 -19.79 -1.17 12.14
N GLY A 92 -19.62 -2.50 12.15
CA GLY A 92 -20.62 -3.45 12.63
C GLY A 92 -20.96 -3.21 14.11
N ALA A 93 -19.95 -3.00 14.95
CA ALA A 93 -20.15 -2.67 16.35
C ALA A 93 -20.94 -1.35 16.54
N LEU A 94 -20.65 -0.32 15.75
CA LEU A 94 -21.39 0.94 15.79
C LEU A 94 -22.85 0.75 15.35
N VAL A 95 -23.08 0.07 14.23
CA VAL A 95 -24.43 -0.18 13.72
C VAL A 95 -25.23 -1.00 14.73
N LEU A 96 -24.63 -2.02 15.34
CA LEU A 96 -25.27 -2.82 16.38
C LEU A 96 -25.66 -1.97 17.60
N ALA A 97 -24.76 -1.10 18.08
CA ALA A 97 -25.03 -0.21 19.21
C ALA A 97 -26.17 0.78 18.91
N ARG A 98 -26.24 1.33 17.69
CA ARG A 98 -27.33 2.21 17.28
C ARG A 98 -28.65 1.47 17.08
N SER A 99 -28.59 0.27 16.50
CA SER A 99 -29.75 -0.60 16.29
C SER A 99 -30.41 -0.96 17.63
N SER A 100 -29.62 -1.28 18.66
CA SER A 100 -30.13 -1.58 20.01
C SER A 100 -30.71 -0.36 20.72
N GLU A 101 -30.08 0.82 20.60
CA GLU A 101 -30.62 2.08 21.13
C GLU A 101 -32.00 2.40 20.54
N LEU A 102 -32.14 2.27 19.22
CA LEU A 102 -33.40 2.49 18.51
C LEU A 102 -34.46 1.47 18.93
N LEU A 103 -34.08 0.21 19.13
CA LEU A 103 -35.00 -0.84 19.58
C LEU A 103 -35.56 -0.51 20.97
N VAL A 104 -34.70 -0.14 21.93
CA VAL A 104 -35.12 0.25 23.29
C VAL A 104 -36.04 1.47 23.27
N ARG A 105 -35.68 2.52 22.53
CA ARG A 105 -36.51 3.72 22.40
C ARG A 105 -37.90 3.41 21.85
N ARG A 106 -38.01 2.50 20.88
CA ARG A 106 -39.29 2.11 20.28
C ARG A 106 -40.13 1.20 21.17
N LEU A 107 -39.49 0.26 21.88
CA LEU A 107 -40.16 -0.60 22.87
C LEU A 107 -40.81 0.25 23.96
N SER A 108 -40.09 1.25 24.48
CA SER A 108 -40.60 2.19 25.48
C SER A 108 -41.71 3.11 24.96
N ALA A 109 -41.74 3.40 23.66
CA ALA A 109 -42.67 4.35 23.07
C ALA A 109 -43.96 3.74 22.49
N SER A 110 -43.96 2.48 22.03
CA SER A 110 -45.02 2.01 21.14
C SER A 110 -45.54 0.58 21.35
N GLY A 111 -44.91 -0.27 22.17
CA GLY A 111 -45.41 -1.63 22.48
C GLY A 111 -45.69 -2.55 21.27
N ALA A 112 -45.35 -2.12 20.05
CA ALA A 112 -45.69 -2.75 18.78
C ALA A 112 -44.66 -3.82 18.38
N PRO A 113 -45.01 -4.77 17.48
CA PRO A 113 -44.04 -5.71 16.91
C PRO A 113 -43.00 -4.94 16.08
N LEU A 114 -41.75 -4.99 16.52
CA LEU A 114 -40.63 -4.27 15.94
C LEU A 114 -39.83 -5.16 15.00
N ALA A 115 -39.24 -4.58 13.95
CA ALA A 115 -38.12 -5.22 13.29
C ALA A 115 -37.06 -5.56 14.36
N THR A 116 -36.68 -6.83 14.45
CA THR A 116 -35.71 -7.34 15.43
C THR A 116 -34.35 -6.63 15.33
N GLU A 117 -34.05 -6.06 14.15
CA GLU A 117 -32.87 -5.25 13.87
C GLU A 117 -33.26 -3.99 13.09
N PRO A 118 -33.47 -2.83 13.75
CA PRO A 118 -33.82 -1.57 13.09
C PRO A 118 -32.80 -1.10 12.06
N MET A 119 -31.52 -1.42 12.25
CA MET A 119 -30.42 -1.05 11.36
C MET A 119 -29.50 -2.23 11.09
N THR A 120 -29.04 -2.38 9.85
CA THR A 120 -28.05 -3.40 9.48
C THR A 120 -26.98 -2.88 8.52
N LEU A 121 -25.78 -3.45 8.65
CA LEU A 121 -24.62 -3.11 7.84
C LEU A 121 -24.43 -4.15 6.73
N GLU A 122 -24.45 -3.71 5.49
CA GLU A 122 -24.12 -4.54 4.32
C GLU A 122 -22.69 -4.24 3.90
N THR A 123 -21.78 -5.20 4.06
CA THR A 123 -20.39 -5.03 3.62
C THR A 123 -20.25 -5.47 2.17
N ASN A 124 -19.62 -4.63 1.35
CA ASN A 124 -19.26 -4.95 -0.03
C ASN A 124 -17.74 -4.80 -0.21
N THR A 125 -17.02 -5.91 -0.28
CA THR A 125 -15.56 -5.92 -0.46
C THR A 125 -15.22 -5.84 -1.94
N TRP A 126 -14.52 -4.79 -2.35
CA TRP A 126 -14.07 -4.62 -3.74
C TRP A 126 -12.65 -5.19 -3.93
N TYR A 127 -12.28 -5.51 -5.17
CA TYR A 127 -10.96 -6.02 -5.59
C TYR A 127 -10.53 -7.40 -5.06
N ASN A 128 -11.00 -7.84 -3.90
CA ASN A 128 -10.79 -9.20 -3.37
C ASN A 128 -11.99 -9.66 -2.51
N PRO A 129 -13.15 -9.95 -3.12
CA PRO A 129 -14.38 -10.28 -2.39
C PRO A 129 -14.22 -11.50 -1.45
N ASP A 130 -13.45 -12.49 -1.90
CA ASP A 130 -13.20 -13.75 -1.18
C ASP A 130 -12.07 -13.64 -0.14
N LEU A 131 -11.47 -12.46 0.03
CA LEU A 131 -10.36 -12.21 0.95
C LEU A 131 -9.19 -13.20 0.79
N ARG A 132 -8.93 -13.63 -0.45
CA ARG A 132 -7.87 -14.61 -0.77
C ARG A 132 -6.52 -14.02 -0.41
N THR A 133 -5.80 -14.67 0.50
CA THR A 133 -4.46 -14.22 0.95
C THR A 133 -3.46 -14.11 -0.19
N ALA A 134 -3.53 -14.99 -1.19
CA ALA A 134 -2.62 -14.95 -2.34
C ALA A 134 -2.71 -13.64 -3.14
N VAL A 135 -3.92 -13.07 -3.27
CA VAL A 135 -4.17 -11.81 -3.99
C VAL A 135 -3.46 -10.63 -3.30
N TYR A 136 -3.29 -10.70 -1.98
CA TYR A 136 -2.53 -9.70 -1.20
C TYR A 136 -1.02 -9.95 -1.17
N VAL A 137 -0.63 -11.22 -0.94
CA VAL A 137 0.77 -11.59 -0.64
C VAL A 137 1.62 -11.61 -1.91
N VAL A 138 1.12 -12.12 -3.03
CA VAL A 138 1.92 -12.29 -4.25
C VAL A 138 2.44 -10.95 -4.80
N PRO A 139 1.60 -9.90 -5.00
CA PRO A 139 2.14 -8.60 -5.40
C PRO A 139 3.13 -8.03 -4.38
N GLY A 140 2.89 -8.30 -3.09
CA GLY A 140 3.77 -7.80 -2.04
C GLY A 140 5.14 -8.47 -1.99
N ILE A 141 5.18 -9.78 -2.20
CA ILE A 141 6.43 -10.55 -2.16
C ILE A 141 7.36 -10.21 -3.32
N VAL A 142 6.82 -9.74 -4.46
CA VAL A 142 7.62 -9.15 -5.56
C VAL A 142 8.49 -8.02 -5.00
N GLY A 143 7.88 -7.07 -4.30
CA GLY A 143 8.60 -5.93 -3.71
C GLY A 143 9.64 -6.37 -2.68
N VAL A 144 9.27 -7.31 -1.81
CA VAL A 144 10.16 -7.84 -0.76
C VAL A 144 11.37 -8.55 -1.35
N ILE A 145 11.17 -9.48 -2.29
CA ILE A 145 12.24 -10.24 -2.93
C ILE A 145 13.16 -9.32 -3.71
N LEU A 146 12.59 -8.40 -4.52
CA LEU A 146 13.39 -7.42 -5.26
C LEU A 146 14.22 -6.53 -4.33
N THR A 147 13.64 -6.03 -3.23
CA THR A 147 14.39 -5.26 -2.23
C THR A 147 15.55 -6.09 -1.68
N MET A 148 15.25 -7.29 -1.19
CA MET A 148 16.24 -8.18 -0.59
C MET A 148 17.39 -8.47 -1.57
N THR A 149 17.07 -8.89 -2.79
CA THR A 149 18.07 -9.32 -3.78
C THR A 149 18.87 -8.13 -4.30
N MET A 150 18.22 -7.03 -4.69
CA MET A 150 18.89 -5.88 -5.28
C MET A 150 19.79 -5.17 -4.28
N VAL A 151 19.28 -4.91 -3.06
CA VAL A 151 20.07 -4.24 -2.02
C VAL A 151 21.25 -5.10 -1.61
N MET A 152 21.04 -6.40 -1.33
CA MET A 152 22.13 -7.28 -0.88
C MET A 152 23.20 -7.48 -1.96
N LEU A 153 22.80 -7.80 -3.20
CA LEU A 153 23.77 -8.07 -4.27
C LEU A 153 24.62 -6.84 -4.61
N THR A 154 24.01 -5.65 -4.66
CA THR A 154 24.76 -4.42 -4.94
C THR A 154 25.56 -3.92 -3.75
N ALA A 155 25.08 -4.10 -2.52
CA ALA A 155 25.84 -3.80 -1.32
C ALA A 155 27.13 -4.63 -1.23
N MET A 156 27.06 -5.90 -1.63
CA MET A 156 28.22 -6.79 -1.66
C MET A 156 29.15 -6.53 -2.84
N ALA A 157 28.65 -6.01 -3.97
CA ALA A 157 29.43 -5.88 -5.20
C ALA A 157 30.73 -5.08 -5.02
N VAL A 158 30.67 -3.89 -4.41
CA VAL A 158 31.88 -3.05 -4.19
C VAL A 158 32.71 -3.55 -3.02
N ALA A 159 32.05 -4.05 -1.95
CA ALA A 159 32.75 -4.63 -0.81
C ALA A 159 33.62 -5.84 -1.23
N ARG A 160 33.10 -6.67 -2.14
CA ARG A 160 33.82 -7.80 -2.74
C ARG A 160 35.04 -7.37 -3.53
N GLU A 161 34.96 -6.28 -4.29
CA GLU A 161 36.09 -5.76 -5.06
C GLU A 161 37.17 -5.15 -4.17
N ARG A 162 36.77 -4.52 -3.07
CA ARG A 162 37.70 -4.01 -2.06
C ARG A 162 38.42 -5.15 -1.34
N GLU A 163 37.71 -6.19 -0.91
CA GLU A 163 38.30 -7.37 -0.26
C GLU A 163 39.24 -8.15 -1.19
N ARG A 164 38.95 -8.18 -2.49
CA ARG A 164 39.78 -8.86 -3.49
C ARG A 164 41.00 -8.04 -3.93
N GLY A 165 41.15 -6.79 -3.47
CA GLY A 165 42.22 -5.88 -3.90
C GLY A 165 42.09 -5.40 -5.36
N THR A 166 41.03 -5.79 -6.07
CA THR A 166 40.81 -5.41 -7.48
C THR A 166 40.36 -3.96 -7.65
N LEU A 167 39.98 -3.29 -6.55
CA LEU A 167 39.51 -1.90 -6.59
C LEU A 167 40.58 -0.94 -7.14
N GLU A 168 41.85 -1.17 -6.81
CA GLU A 168 42.98 -0.35 -7.29
C GLU A 168 43.20 -0.55 -8.80
N GLN A 169 43.08 -1.79 -9.29
CA GLN A 169 43.17 -2.11 -10.72
C GLN A 169 42.03 -1.49 -11.53
N LEU A 170 40.83 -1.38 -10.94
CA LEU A 170 39.67 -0.73 -11.55
C LEU A 170 39.85 0.79 -11.70
N ILE A 171 40.43 1.45 -10.68
CA ILE A 171 40.65 2.91 -10.67
C ILE A 171 41.68 3.33 -11.73
N VAL A 172 42.67 2.49 -12.03
CA VAL A 172 43.75 2.79 -12.98
C VAL A 172 43.37 2.40 -14.42
N SER A 173 42.24 1.71 -14.63
CA SER A 173 41.76 1.36 -15.96
C SER A 173 41.28 2.60 -16.74
N PRO A 174 41.41 2.65 -18.07
CA PRO A 174 40.95 3.78 -18.89
C PRO A 174 39.42 3.87 -19.01
N VAL A 175 38.67 3.05 -18.25
CA VAL A 175 37.21 2.98 -18.28
C VAL A 175 36.63 4.09 -17.40
N LYS A 176 35.63 4.82 -17.89
CA LYS A 176 34.99 5.87 -17.09
C LYS A 176 34.21 5.24 -15.93
N SER A 177 34.23 5.86 -14.75
CA SER A 177 33.49 5.36 -13.57
C SER A 177 32.00 5.14 -13.84
N VAL A 178 31.39 5.97 -14.72
CA VAL A 178 29.99 5.83 -15.13
C VAL A 178 29.76 4.59 -16.00
N GLU A 179 30.66 4.29 -16.94
CA GLU A 179 30.56 3.10 -17.81
C GLU A 179 30.67 1.81 -16.99
N LEU A 180 31.54 1.80 -15.99
CA LEU A 180 31.69 0.67 -15.07
C LEU A 180 30.43 0.43 -14.22
N VAL A 181 29.84 1.51 -13.71
CA VAL A 181 28.61 1.46 -12.90
C VAL A 181 27.43 1.01 -13.75
N ILE A 182 27.25 1.55 -14.96
CA ILE A 182 26.19 1.15 -15.89
C ILE A 182 26.35 -0.32 -16.29
N GLY A 183 27.56 -0.75 -16.63
CA GLY A 183 27.86 -2.14 -17.02
C GLY A 183 27.52 -3.17 -15.93
N LYS A 184 27.54 -2.77 -14.65
CA LYS A 184 27.07 -3.60 -13.54
C LYS A 184 25.58 -3.49 -13.28
N ILE A 185 25.03 -2.27 -13.33
CA ILE A 185 23.61 -2.01 -13.02
C ILE A 185 22.69 -2.72 -14.02
N VAL A 186 23.01 -2.70 -15.32
CA VAL A 186 22.15 -3.27 -16.36
C VAL A 186 21.84 -4.77 -16.13
N PRO A 187 22.83 -5.64 -15.86
CA PRO A 187 22.56 -7.02 -15.46
C PRO A 187 21.66 -7.16 -14.22
N TYR A 188 21.86 -6.34 -13.20
CA TYR A 188 21.01 -6.38 -12.00
C TYR A 188 19.56 -5.96 -12.29
N VAL A 189 19.36 -4.95 -13.14
CA VAL A 189 18.02 -4.56 -13.62
C VAL A 189 17.36 -5.72 -14.37
N GLY A 190 18.09 -6.38 -15.27
CA GLY A 190 17.62 -7.56 -15.98
C GLY A 190 17.21 -8.69 -15.03
N MET A 191 18.03 -8.99 -14.01
CA MET A 191 17.68 -9.97 -12.98
C MET A 191 16.42 -9.58 -12.21
N GLY A 192 16.21 -8.29 -11.94
CA GLY A 192 14.98 -7.80 -11.30
C GLY A 192 13.75 -8.05 -12.13
N TYR A 193 13.83 -7.78 -13.43
CA TYR A 193 12.73 -8.10 -14.35
C TYR A 193 12.48 -9.61 -14.45
N VAL A 194 13.52 -10.43 -14.48
CA VAL A 194 13.37 -11.89 -14.47
C VAL A 194 12.66 -12.34 -13.19
N GLN A 195 13.10 -11.88 -12.02
CA GLN A 195 12.48 -12.21 -10.72
C GLN A 195 11.01 -11.78 -10.67
N MET A 196 10.73 -10.53 -11.04
CA MET A 196 9.38 -10.01 -11.09
C MET A 196 8.49 -10.82 -12.03
N THR A 197 8.99 -11.16 -13.22
CA THR A 197 8.26 -11.96 -14.21
C THR A 197 7.94 -13.34 -13.65
N LEU A 198 8.92 -14.02 -13.04
CA LEU A 198 8.72 -15.35 -12.46
C LEU A 198 7.68 -15.33 -11.34
N ILE A 199 7.74 -14.35 -10.44
CA ILE A 199 6.80 -14.24 -9.32
C ILE A 199 5.39 -13.90 -9.82
N LEU A 200 5.26 -12.96 -10.75
CA LEU A 200 3.94 -12.59 -11.31
C LEU A 200 3.35 -13.75 -12.13
N LEU A 201 4.16 -14.47 -12.90
CA LEU A 201 3.73 -15.62 -13.67
C LEU A 201 3.28 -16.77 -12.75
N ALA A 202 4.07 -17.11 -11.74
CA ALA A 202 3.68 -18.10 -10.74
C ALA A 202 2.41 -17.66 -9.98
N GLY A 203 2.33 -16.38 -9.62
CA GLY A 203 1.16 -15.75 -9.01
C GLY A 203 -0.12 -15.91 -9.83
N SER A 204 -0.02 -15.59 -11.12
CA SER A 204 -1.15 -15.66 -12.04
C SER A 204 -1.55 -17.09 -12.37
N LEU A 205 -0.59 -17.99 -12.63
CA LEU A 205 -0.87 -19.36 -13.08
C LEU A 205 -1.22 -20.34 -11.95
N VAL A 206 -0.62 -20.17 -10.76
CA VAL A 206 -0.77 -21.13 -9.65
C VAL A 206 -1.81 -20.64 -8.64
N PHE A 207 -1.94 -19.34 -8.47
CA PHE A 207 -2.79 -18.74 -7.44
C PHE A 207 -3.93 -17.89 -8.00
N ASP A 208 -4.13 -17.84 -9.32
CA ASP A 208 -5.16 -17.04 -9.98
C ASP A 208 -5.18 -15.59 -9.49
N VAL A 209 -3.99 -14.99 -9.33
CA VAL A 209 -3.86 -13.58 -8.94
C VAL A 209 -4.17 -12.72 -10.16
N PRO A 210 -5.16 -11.81 -10.08
CA PRO A 210 -5.54 -10.99 -11.21
C PRO A 210 -4.46 -9.96 -11.54
N ILE A 211 -4.30 -9.66 -12.83
CA ILE A 211 -3.50 -8.55 -13.35
C ILE A 211 -4.43 -7.71 -14.21
N LEU A 212 -5.16 -6.78 -13.58
CA LEU A 212 -6.20 -5.98 -14.24
C LEU A 212 -5.65 -4.78 -15.01
N GLY A 213 -4.52 -4.22 -14.57
CA GLY A 213 -3.89 -3.04 -15.17
C GLY A 213 -2.87 -3.37 -16.27
N SER A 214 -2.22 -2.32 -16.77
CA SER A 214 -1.23 -2.46 -17.85
C SER A 214 0.09 -3.06 -17.34
N ILE A 215 0.46 -4.22 -17.88
CA ILE A 215 1.75 -4.87 -17.62
C ILE A 215 2.91 -3.95 -18.03
N GLY A 216 2.80 -3.25 -19.17
CA GLY A 216 3.83 -2.31 -19.62
C GLY A 216 4.07 -1.19 -18.63
N LEU A 217 2.99 -0.58 -18.09
CA LEU A 217 3.09 0.42 -17.03
C LEU A 217 3.73 -0.15 -15.77
N LEU A 218 3.33 -1.36 -15.37
CA LEU A 218 3.88 -2.02 -14.20
C LEU A 218 5.40 -2.22 -14.31
N TYR A 219 5.90 -2.71 -15.45
CA TYR A 219 7.33 -2.90 -15.68
C TYR A 219 8.10 -1.58 -15.78
N ALA A 220 7.47 -0.54 -16.36
CA ALA A 220 8.05 0.80 -16.40
C ALA A 220 8.21 1.40 -14.99
N LEU A 221 7.21 1.25 -14.11
CA LEU A 221 7.31 1.76 -12.73
C LEU A 221 8.18 0.87 -11.84
N ALA A 222 8.23 -0.44 -12.11
CA ALA A 222 9.17 -1.35 -11.45
C ALA A 222 10.63 -0.98 -11.74
N PHE A 223 10.93 -0.38 -12.90
CA PHE A 223 12.27 0.16 -13.18
C PHE A 223 12.72 1.14 -12.09
N LEU A 224 11.85 2.10 -11.73
CA LEU A 224 12.16 3.12 -10.72
C LEU A 224 12.45 2.47 -9.37
N PHE A 225 11.64 1.50 -8.99
CA PHE A 225 11.83 0.75 -7.75
C PHE A 225 13.10 -0.08 -7.74
N ILE A 226 13.39 -0.82 -8.83
CA ILE A 226 14.64 -1.58 -8.97
C ILE A 226 15.83 -0.63 -8.91
N ALA A 227 15.82 0.45 -9.66
CA ALA A 227 16.88 1.46 -9.66
C ALA A 227 17.09 2.07 -8.27
N ALA A 228 16.02 2.36 -7.52
CA ALA A 228 16.11 2.89 -6.16
C ALA A 228 16.78 1.89 -5.21
N ASN A 229 16.42 0.61 -5.28
CA ASN A 229 17.04 -0.43 -4.46
C ASN A 229 18.51 -0.70 -4.83
N LEU A 230 18.85 -0.63 -6.13
CA LEU A 230 20.24 -0.72 -6.58
C LEU A 230 21.07 0.47 -6.08
N ALA A 231 20.53 1.69 -6.17
CA ALA A 231 21.17 2.88 -5.64
C ALA A 231 21.37 2.80 -4.11
N LEU A 232 20.38 2.24 -3.39
CA LEU A 232 20.46 2.02 -1.95
C LEU A 232 21.55 1.00 -1.58
N GLY A 233 21.61 -0.14 -2.27
CA GLY A 233 22.65 -1.14 -2.00
C GLY A 233 24.03 -0.62 -2.38
N LEU A 234 24.17 0.10 -3.50
CA LEU A 234 25.41 0.81 -3.84
C LEU A 234 25.79 1.80 -2.74
N PHE A 235 24.85 2.56 -2.19
CA PHE A 235 25.12 3.46 -1.06
C PHE A 235 25.66 2.69 0.15
N PHE A 236 25.02 1.58 0.57
CA PHE A 236 25.54 0.72 1.65
C PHE A 236 26.94 0.17 1.37
N SER A 237 27.23 -0.18 0.12
CA SER A 237 28.56 -0.66 -0.28
C SER A 237 29.67 0.37 -0.01
N THR A 238 29.34 1.66 -0.03
CA THR A 238 30.30 2.75 0.29
C THR A 238 30.51 2.96 1.79
N LEU A 239 29.64 2.41 2.64
CA LEU A 239 29.75 2.44 4.10
C LEU A 239 30.49 1.20 4.61
N ALA A 240 30.25 0.04 3.99
CA ALA A 240 30.84 -1.21 4.40
C ALA A 240 32.33 -1.34 4.03
N LYS A 241 33.08 -1.97 4.93
CA LYS A 241 34.48 -2.38 4.72
C LYS A 241 34.59 -3.82 4.23
N THR A 242 33.63 -4.67 4.60
CA THR A 242 33.59 -6.10 4.26
C THR A 242 32.23 -6.51 3.68
N GLN A 243 32.19 -7.63 2.94
CA GLN A 243 30.94 -8.21 2.43
C GLN A 243 29.99 -8.58 3.57
N GLN A 244 30.53 -9.15 4.66
CA GLN A 244 29.75 -9.49 5.86
C GLN A 244 29.08 -8.24 6.45
N GLN A 245 29.79 -7.12 6.54
CA GLN A 245 29.24 -5.86 7.04
C GLN A 245 28.15 -5.31 6.11
N ALA A 246 28.38 -5.35 4.79
CA ALA A 246 27.38 -4.92 3.80
C ALA A 246 26.09 -5.75 3.91
N MET A 247 26.21 -7.06 4.12
CA MET A 247 25.09 -7.97 4.32
C MET A 247 24.32 -7.64 5.60
N GLN A 248 25.02 -7.45 6.73
CA GLN A 248 24.40 -7.07 8.00
C GLN A 248 23.63 -5.75 7.91
N MET A 249 24.21 -4.74 7.26
CA MET A 249 23.54 -3.45 7.01
C MET A 249 22.27 -3.62 6.15
N SER A 250 22.35 -4.46 5.11
CA SER A 250 21.22 -4.75 4.23
C SER A 250 20.09 -5.45 4.99
N PHE A 251 20.39 -6.42 5.86
CA PHE A 251 19.39 -7.08 6.71
C PHE A 251 18.78 -6.12 7.74
N PHE A 252 19.61 -5.28 8.36
CA PHE A 252 19.15 -4.27 9.31
C PHE A 252 18.20 -3.26 8.64
N PHE A 253 18.41 -2.93 7.36
CA PHE A 253 17.48 -2.12 6.58
C PHE A 253 16.23 -2.91 6.17
N LEU A 254 16.40 -4.15 5.72
CA LEU A 254 15.32 -4.98 5.18
C LEU A 254 14.19 -5.21 6.19
N LEU A 255 14.53 -5.48 7.44
CA LEU A 255 13.54 -5.87 8.45
C LEU A 255 12.58 -4.72 8.81
N PRO A 256 13.02 -3.51 9.20
CA PRO A 256 12.15 -2.34 9.32
C PRO A 256 11.43 -2.01 8.02
N ASN A 257 12.09 -2.17 6.87
CA ASN A 257 11.48 -1.90 5.58
C ASN A 257 10.25 -2.77 5.32
N ILE A 258 10.34 -4.08 5.56
CA ILE A 258 9.21 -5.01 5.42
C ILE A 258 8.10 -4.69 6.44
N LEU A 259 8.46 -4.44 7.70
CA LEU A 259 7.49 -4.19 8.77
C LEU A 259 6.70 -2.89 8.58
N LEU A 260 7.36 -1.83 8.07
CA LEU A 260 6.77 -0.51 7.89
C LEU A 260 6.14 -0.30 6.51
N SER A 261 6.47 -1.12 5.51
CA SER A 261 6.01 -0.92 4.13
C SER A 261 4.50 -1.03 3.89
N GLY A 262 3.72 -1.54 4.85
CA GLY A 262 2.33 -1.92 4.59
C GLY A 262 2.19 -3.35 4.03
N PHE A 263 3.23 -4.18 4.12
CA PHE A 263 3.18 -5.60 3.76
C PHE A 263 2.71 -6.48 4.93
N MET A 264 3.42 -6.42 6.07
CA MET A 264 3.13 -7.27 7.23
C MET A 264 1.97 -6.73 8.08
N PHE A 265 1.87 -5.42 8.16
CA PHE A 265 0.86 -4.70 8.94
C PHE A 265 0.16 -3.68 8.05
N PRO A 266 -1.13 -3.37 8.28
CA PRO A 266 -1.84 -2.36 7.51
C PRO A 266 -1.19 -0.99 7.74
N TYR A 267 -0.88 -0.28 6.66
CA TYR A 267 -0.24 1.03 6.74
C TYR A 267 -1.07 2.03 7.56
N GLU A 268 -2.39 2.01 7.37
CA GLU A 268 -3.33 2.90 8.06
C GLU A 268 -3.48 2.59 9.55
N ALA A 269 -3.11 1.39 9.99
CA ALA A 269 -3.12 1.05 11.41
C ALA A 269 -1.90 1.60 12.16
N MET A 270 -0.87 2.05 11.46
CA MET A 270 0.36 2.54 12.06
C MET A 270 0.18 3.92 12.70
N PRO A 271 0.85 4.23 13.82
CA PRO A 271 0.88 5.59 14.36
C PRO A 271 1.64 6.54 13.42
N ARG A 272 1.31 7.84 13.46
CA ARG A 272 1.90 8.86 12.55
C ARG A 272 3.43 8.82 12.44
N PRO A 273 4.23 8.64 13.50
CA PRO A 273 5.68 8.55 13.37
C PRO A 273 6.14 7.37 12.50
N ALA A 274 5.48 6.21 12.61
CA ALA A 274 5.80 5.04 11.80
C ALA A 274 5.39 5.25 10.33
N GLN A 275 4.27 5.92 10.07
CA GLN A 275 3.84 6.29 8.72
C GLN A 275 4.87 7.24 8.05
N ILE A 276 5.35 8.25 8.78
CA ILE A 276 6.38 9.18 8.26
C ILE A 276 7.66 8.41 7.89
N LEU A 277 8.10 7.47 8.73
CA LEU A 277 9.26 6.62 8.40
C LEU A 277 8.99 5.73 7.19
N ALA A 278 7.77 5.21 7.06
CA ALA A 278 7.37 4.38 5.94
C ALA A 278 7.38 5.13 4.60
N GLU A 279 7.02 6.41 4.56
CA GLU A 279 7.08 7.24 3.33
C GLU A 279 8.52 7.51 2.84
N ILE A 280 9.55 7.23 3.65
CA ILE A 280 10.96 7.35 3.20
C ILE A 280 11.40 6.06 2.49
N LEU A 281 10.63 4.97 2.61
CA LEU A 281 11.01 3.65 2.16
C LEU A 281 10.49 3.36 0.75
N PRO A 282 11.36 2.94 -0.20
CA PRO A 282 10.92 2.59 -1.55
C PRO A 282 9.85 1.50 -1.60
N LEU A 283 9.89 0.54 -0.67
CA LEU A 283 8.98 -0.60 -0.66
C LEU A 283 7.53 -0.15 -0.45
N THR A 284 7.30 0.83 0.43
CA THR A 284 5.95 1.38 0.72
C THR A 284 5.24 1.83 -0.55
N HIS A 285 5.91 2.66 -1.34
CA HIS A 285 5.36 3.19 -2.59
C HIS A 285 5.21 2.12 -3.66
N PHE A 286 6.18 1.21 -3.78
CA PHE A 286 6.09 0.13 -4.75
C PHE A 286 4.93 -0.83 -4.44
N LEU A 287 4.64 -1.10 -3.16
CA LEU A 287 3.49 -1.92 -2.76
C LEU A 287 2.16 -1.27 -3.17
N ARG A 288 2.03 0.05 -3.03
CA ARG A 288 0.85 0.79 -3.51
C ARG A 288 0.72 0.72 -5.03
N ILE A 289 1.83 0.91 -5.76
CA ILE A 289 1.86 0.83 -7.23
C ILE A 289 1.50 -0.57 -7.72
N VAL A 290 2.19 -1.62 -7.24
CA VAL A 290 1.99 -2.99 -7.72
C VAL A 290 0.56 -3.45 -7.43
N ARG A 291 0.04 -3.24 -6.21
CA ARG A 291 -1.33 -3.62 -5.85
C ARG A 291 -2.37 -2.76 -6.59
N GLY A 292 -2.12 -1.47 -6.74
CA GLY A 292 -2.99 -0.58 -7.52
C GLY A 292 -3.13 -1.07 -8.95
N ILE A 293 -2.03 -1.37 -9.63
CA ILE A 293 -2.06 -1.81 -11.03
C ILE A 293 -2.61 -3.23 -11.14
N THR A 294 -2.13 -4.20 -10.36
CA THR A 294 -2.56 -5.60 -10.51
C THR A 294 -3.99 -5.83 -10.04
N LEU A 295 -4.38 -5.25 -8.90
CA LEU A 295 -5.67 -5.55 -8.24
C LEU A 295 -6.77 -4.55 -8.55
N LYS A 296 -6.42 -3.28 -8.83
CA LYS A 296 -7.41 -2.20 -9.01
C LYS A 296 -7.50 -1.68 -10.45
N GLY A 297 -6.61 -2.13 -11.34
CA GLY A 297 -6.51 -1.59 -12.69
C GLY A 297 -6.10 -0.11 -12.71
N ALA A 298 -5.32 0.33 -11.72
CA ALA A 298 -4.87 1.71 -11.59
C ALA A 298 -4.00 2.13 -12.79
N GLY A 299 -4.24 3.34 -13.29
CA GLY A 299 -3.41 3.98 -14.31
C GLY A 299 -2.32 4.85 -13.68
N LEU A 300 -1.50 5.48 -14.52
CA LEU A 300 -0.42 6.37 -14.06
C LEU A 300 -0.96 7.56 -13.22
N ALA A 301 -2.14 8.07 -13.57
CA ALA A 301 -2.76 9.19 -12.84
C ALA A 301 -3.12 8.82 -11.40
N ASP A 302 -3.54 7.57 -11.17
CA ASP A 302 -3.94 7.06 -9.87
C ASP A 302 -2.73 6.88 -8.94
N VAL A 303 -1.58 6.47 -9.48
CA VAL A 303 -0.35 6.17 -8.71
C VAL A 303 0.71 7.28 -8.77
N ARG A 304 0.36 8.46 -9.30
CA ARG A 304 1.33 9.55 -9.57
C ARG A 304 2.13 9.99 -8.35
N LEU A 305 1.53 10.00 -7.17
CA LEU A 305 2.20 10.43 -5.94
C LEU A 305 3.29 9.43 -5.54
N ASP A 306 3.00 8.14 -5.60
CA ASP A 306 3.99 7.09 -5.31
C ASP A 306 5.13 7.08 -6.35
N VAL A 307 4.83 7.39 -7.61
CA VAL A 307 5.85 7.58 -8.65
C VAL A 307 6.76 8.76 -8.34
N LEU A 308 6.19 9.89 -7.90
CA LEU A 308 6.97 11.07 -7.50
C LEU A 308 7.88 10.76 -6.30
N TRP A 309 7.36 10.07 -5.29
CA TRP A 309 8.15 9.66 -4.13
C TRP A 309 9.28 8.70 -4.50
N LEU A 310 9.01 7.65 -5.29
CA LEU A 310 10.06 6.74 -5.76
C LEU A 310 11.14 7.45 -6.56
N THR A 311 10.73 8.37 -7.44
CA THR A 311 11.66 9.17 -8.25
C THR A 311 12.51 10.08 -7.36
N GLY A 312 11.90 10.72 -6.35
CA GLY A 312 12.59 11.55 -5.37
C GLY A 312 13.59 10.76 -4.53
N ILE A 313 13.20 9.58 -4.04
CA ILE A 313 14.08 8.67 -3.28
C ILE A 313 15.25 8.20 -4.16
N LEU A 314 14.99 7.79 -5.40
CA LEU A 314 16.03 7.43 -6.36
C LEU A 314 17.01 8.57 -6.59
N ALA A 315 16.51 9.78 -6.87
CA ALA A 315 17.34 10.95 -7.10
C ALA A 315 18.22 11.26 -5.88
N LEU A 316 17.63 11.23 -4.68
CA LEU A 316 18.36 11.44 -3.42
C LEU A 316 19.48 10.41 -3.24
N LEU A 317 19.20 9.12 -3.44
CA LEU A 317 20.18 8.05 -3.29
C LEU A 317 21.32 8.14 -4.32
N VAL A 318 21.00 8.50 -5.57
CA VAL A 318 22.00 8.74 -6.61
C VAL A 318 22.90 9.93 -6.25
N VAL A 319 22.32 11.04 -5.77
CA VAL A 319 23.09 12.21 -5.31
C VAL A 319 23.99 11.83 -4.14
N LEU A 320 23.46 11.19 -3.09
CA LEU A 320 24.23 10.76 -1.93
C LEU A 320 25.35 9.77 -2.29
N GLY A 321 25.06 8.83 -3.21
CA GLY A 321 26.05 7.91 -3.75
C GLY A 321 27.18 8.64 -4.47
N SER A 322 26.83 9.54 -5.41
CA SER A 322 27.81 10.28 -6.21
C SER A 322 28.75 11.16 -5.36
N LEU A 323 28.21 11.92 -4.40
CA LEU A 323 28.97 12.79 -3.50
C LEU A 323 29.97 12.02 -2.63
N ARG A 324 29.64 10.77 -2.29
CA ARG A 324 30.49 9.92 -1.46
C ARG A 324 31.57 9.21 -2.27
N PHE A 325 31.29 8.84 -3.53
CA PHE A 325 32.28 8.34 -4.46
C PHE A 325 33.30 9.41 -4.87
N SER A 326 32.89 10.67 -5.03
CA SER A 326 33.76 11.74 -5.51
C SER A 326 34.75 12.31 -4.46
N LYS A 327 34.62 11.95 -3.18
CA LYS A 327 35.42 12.54 -2.08
C LYS A 327 36.47 11.62 -1.45
N LYS A 328 36.67 10.40 -1.95
CA LYS A 328 37.72 9.47 -1.48
C LYS A 328 38.77 9.18 -2.55
N ILE A 329 39.24 10.24 -3.20
CA ILE A 329 40.52 10.28 -3.89
C ILE A 329 41.46 11.07 -2.98
N ALA A 330 41.94 10.42 -1.91
CA ALA A 330 43.03 10.88 -1.05
C ALA A 330 43.54 9.69 -0.24
#